data_AF-A0A371H8L0-F1
#
_entry.id   AF-A0A371H8L0-F1
#
_cell.length_a   1.000
_cell.length_b   1.000
_cell.length_c   1.000
_cell.angle_alpha   90.00
_cell.angle_beta   90.00
_cell.angle_gamma   90.00
#
_symmetry.space_group_name_H-M   'P 1'
#
loop_
_entity.id
_entity.type
_entity.pdbx_description
1 polymer ?
#
loop_
_entity_poly.entity_id
_entity_poly.type
_entity_poly.pdbx_seq_one_letter_code
_entity_poly.pdbx_strand_id
1 'polypeptide(L)'
;MENNDRTLKELAMPDVLEPAQTYELKSGLIHLLPKFHGLVGEDPHKHLKEFHVVCSTMRLQGILEDYIKMKAFPFSLDGVAKDWLYLQLVLFNT
;
A
#
# COMPACT_ATOMS: atom_id res chain seq x y z
N MET A 1 34.36 -21.81 -23.05
CA MET A 1 33.38 -20.79 -23.47
C MET A 1 32.21 -20.93 -22.53
N GLU A 2 32.14 -20.04 -21.55
CA GLU A 2 31.06 -20.01 -20.55
C GLU A 2 29.75 -19.61 -21.22
N ASN A 3 28.69 -20.32 -20.85
CA ASN A 3 27.40 -20.24 -21.49
C ASN A 3 26.64 -19.01 -20.97
N ASN A 4 26.34 -18.07 -21.86
CA ASN A 4 25.73 -16.78 -21.55
C ASN A 4 24.19 -16.81 -21.63
N ASP A 5 23.56 -17.97 -21.38
CA ASP A 5 22.10 -18.13 -21.45
C ASP A 5 21.41 -17.78 -20.12
N ARG A 6 21.81 -16.67 -19.50
CA ARG A 6 21.02 -16.10 -18.41
C ARG A 6 19.78 -15.44 -19.01
N THR A 7 18.72 -16.24 -19.13
CA THR A 7 17.44 -15.90 -19.72
C THR A 7 16.96 -14.50 -19.29
N LEU A 8 16.57 -13.65 -20.25
CA LEU A 8 15.98 -12.30 -20.08
C LEU A 8 14.85 -12.20 -19.04
N LYS A 9 14.31 -13.32 -18.57
CA LYS A 9 13.32 -13.43 -17.49
C LYS A 9 13.91 -13.18 -16.09
N GLU A 10 15.21 -13.44 -15.89
CA GLU A 10 15.88 -13.27 -14.59
C GLU A 10 16.19 -11.80 -14.27
N LEU A 11 16.27 -10.93 -15.28
CA LEU A 11 16.52 -9.49 -15.09
C LEU A 11 15.24 -8.67 -14.83
N ALA A 12 14.05 -9.25 -15.00
CA ALA A 12 12.78 -8.55 -14.93
C ALA A 12 12.00 -8.75 -13.62
N MET A 13 12.42 -9.70 -12.78
CA MET A 13 11.78 -9.96 -11.49
C MET A 13 12.86 -10.18 -10.44
N PRO A 14 12.95 -9.30 -9.42
CA PRO A 14 13.62 -9.69 -8.20
C PRO A 14 12.89 -10.93 -7.66
N ASP A 15 13.65 -12.00 -7.46
CA ASP A 15 13.25 -13.28 -6.91
C ASP A 15 12.88 -13.17 -5.42
N VAL A 16 11.94 -12.27 -5.10
CA VAL A 16 11.45 -12.03 -3.73
C VAL A 16 9.95 -11.75 -3.77
N LEU A 17 9.21 -12.62 -4.46
CA LEU A 17 7.81 -12.85 -4.10
C LEU A 17 7.77 -14.22 -3.43
N GLU A 18 8.35 -14.28 -2.24
CA GLU A 18 8.04 -15.31 -1.24
C GLU A 18 6.52 -15.55 -1.26
N PRO A 19 6.07 -16.82 -1.20
CA PRO A 19 4.68 -17.20 -1.38
C PRO A 19 3.81 -16.27 -0.56
N ALA A 20 2.87 -15.58 -1.24
CA ALA A 20 2.03 -14.53 -0.70
C ALA A 20 1.63 -14.85 0.75
N GLN A 21 2.45 -14.37 1.70
CA GLN A 21 2.06 -14.41 3.10
C GLN A 21 0.86 -13.48 3.11
N THR A 22 -0.33 -14.05 3.25
CA THR A 22 -1.57 -13.31 3.29
C THR A 22 -1.51 -12.43 4.53
N TYR A 23 -0.97 -11.23 4.35
CA TYR A 23 -0.88 -10.25 5.40
C TYR A 23 -2.26 -9.68 5.62
N GLU A 24 -2.84 -10.02 6.76
CA GLU A 24 -4.04 -9.39 7.25
C GLU A 24 -3.66 -8.17 8.10
N LEU A 25 -4.17 -7.01 7.70
CA LEU A 25 -4.05 -5.81 8.49
C LEU A 25 -4.87 -5.98 9.77
N LYS A 26 -4.21 -5.99 10.92
CA LYS A 26 -4.90 -6.15 12.21
C LYS A 26 -5.83 -4.97 12.45
N SER A 27 -7.10 -5.23 12.78
CA SER A 27 -8.11 -4.20 13.03
C SER A 27 -7.67 -3.16 14.07
N GLY A 28 -6.98 -3.59 15.14
CA GLY A 28 -6.45 -2.69 16.16
C GLY A 28 -5.43 -1.66 15.64
N LEU A 29 -4.75 -1.95 14.53
CA LEU A 29 -3.81 -1.02 13.88
C LEU A 29 -4.53 -0.04 12.96
N ILE A 30 -5.69 -0.40 12.40
CA ILE A 30 -6.46 0.46 11.49
C ILE A 30 -6.87 1.77 12.18
N HIS A 31 -7.18 1.72 13.47
CA HIS A 31 -7.54 2.90 14.25
C HIS A 31 -6.38 3.89 14.46
N LEU A 32 -5.13 3.46 14.22
CA LEU A 32 -3.94 4.32 14.32
C LEU A 32 -3.66 5.09 13.02
N LEU A 33 -4.30 4.71 11.92
CA LEU A 33 -4.11 5.40 10.64
C LEU A 33 -4.67 6.82 10.72
N PRO A 34 -3.94 7.82 10.21
CA PRO A 34 -4.50 9.17 10.09
C PRO A 34 -5.70 9.13 9.14
N LYS A 35 -6.66 10.04 9.35
CA LYS A 35 -7.84 10.18 8.51
C LYS A 35 -7.71 11.38 7.59
N PHE A 36 -8.08 11.18 6.33
CA PHE A 36 -8.17 12.23 5.33
C PHE A 36 -9.55 12.19 4.69
N HIS A 37 -10.31 13.27 4.86
CA HIS A 37 -11.69 13.38 4.41
C HIS A 37 -11.79 13.97 3.00
N GLY A 38 -10.75 14.67 2.54
CA GLY A 38 -10.73 15.40 1.27
C GLY A 38 -11.35 16.80 1.38
N LEU A 39 -11.29 17.43 2.55
CA LEU A 39 -11.84 18.77 2.77
C LEU A 39 -10.85 19.88 2.37
N VAL A 40 -11.38 21.06 2.01
CA VAL A 40 -10.60 22.21 1.50
C VAL A 40 -9.50 22.69 2.48
N GLY A 41 -9.63 22.40 3.78
CA GLY A 41 -8.64 22.76 4.80
C GLY A 41 -7.67 21.65 5.21
N GLU A 42 -7.83 20.44 4.69
CA GLU A 42 -6.91 19.34 4.96
C GLU A 42 -5.71 19.41 4.02
N ASP A 43 -4.51 19.10 4.54
CA ASP A 43 -3.28 19.06 3.75
C ASP A 43 -2.97 17.59 3.34
N PRO A 44 -3.06 17.25 2.04
CA PRO A 44 -2.73 15.91 1.56
C PRO A 44 -1.28 15.50 1.84
N HIS A 45 -0.33 16.43 1.82
CA HIS A 45 1.08 16.13 2.07
C HIS A 45 1.32 15.79 3.53
N LYS A 46 0.68 16.52 4.44
CA LYS A 46 0.69 16.20 5.87
C LYS A 46 0.11 14.81 6.11
N HIS A 47 -1.04 14.49 5.50
CA HIS A 47 -1.63 13.16 5.59
C HIS A 47 -0.67 12.05 5.14
N LEU A 48 -0.03 12.21 3.97
CA LEU A 48 0.91 11.20 3.45
C LEU A 48 2.13 11.00 4.36
N LYS A 49 2.65 12.07 4.96
CA LYS A 49 3.76 11.99 5.93
C LYS A 49 3.35 11.21 7.18
N GLU A 50 2.21 11.57 7.77
CA GLU A 50 1.69 10.87 8.95
C GLU A 50 1.37 9.41 8.64
N PHE A 51 0.75 9.14 7.49
CA PHE A 51 0.44 7.80 7.01
C PHE A 51 1.70 6.94 6.86
N HIS A 52 2.75 7.49 6.25
CA HIS A 52 4.03 6.81 6.10
C HIS A 52 4.61 6.41 7.45
N VAL A 53 4.63 7.33 8.42
CA VAL A 53 5.16 7.06 9.76
C VAL A 53 4.40 5.92 10.42
N VAL A 54 3.06 5.95 10.39
CA VAL A 54 2.25 4.89 11.00
C VAL A 54 2.49 3.55 10.28
N CYS A 55 2.48 3.50 8.95
CA CYS A 55 2.75 2.26 8.20
C CYS A 55 4.13 1.67 8.48
N SER A 56 5.17 2.48 8.64
CA SER A 56 6.51 1.99 8.98
C SER A 56 6.53 1.29 10.35
N THR A 57 5.65 1.67 11.29
CA THR A 57 5.51 0.97 12.59
C THR A 57 4.71 -0.33 12.52
N MET A 58 3.89 -0.52 11.48
CA MET A 58 3.13 -1.75 11.25
C MET A 58 3.94 -2.86 10.57
N ARG A 59 5.20 -2.57 10.22
CA ARG A 59 6.08 -3.48 9.48
C ARG A 59 6.35 -4.75 10.26
N LEU A 60 5.99 -5.89 9.67
CA LEU A 60 6.39 -7.22 10.11
C LEU A 60 7.58 -7.71 9.28
N GLN A 61 8.42 -8.54 9.90
CA GLN A 61 9.57 -9.13 9.23
C GLN A 61 9.12 -9.99 8.05
N GLY A 62 9.71 -9.77 6.87
CA GLY A 62 9.37 -10.51 5.64
C GLY A 62 8.28 -9.89 4.76
N ILE A 63 7.64 -8.79 5.18
CA ILE A 63 6.63 -8.09 4.37
C ILE A 63 7.20 -6.77 3.85
N LEU A 64 6.99 -6.53 2.55
CA LEU A 64 7.38 -5.27 1.92
C LEU A 64 6.51 -4.12 2.44
N GLU A 65 7.15 -3.02 2.84
CA GLU A 65 6.46 -1.86 3.42
C GLU A 65 5.41 -1.27 2.46
N ASP A 66 5.70 -1.26 1.17
CA ASP A 66 4.78 -0.78 0.14
C ASP A 66 3.52 -1.65 0.04
N TYR A 67 3.63 -2.95 0.33
CA TYR A 67 2.46 -3.84 0.40
C TYR A 67 1.54 -3.47 1.57
N ILE A 68 2.13 -3.12 2.72
CA ILE A 68 1.39 -2.65 3.90
C ILE A 68 0.71 -1.31 3.58
N LYS A 69 1.44 -0.36 2.98
CA LYS A 69 0.90 0.93 2.55
C LYS A 69 -0.27 0.74 1.58
N MET A 70 -0.11 -0.11 0.57
CA MET A 70 -1.16 -0.40 -0.41
C MET A 70 -2.42 -0.96 0.26
N LYS A 71 -2.28 -1.89 1.22
CA LYS A 71 -3.43 -2.47 1.95
C LYS A 71 -4.05 -1.50 2.96
N ALA A 72 -3.26 -0.63 3.59
CA ALA A 72 -3.70 0.28 4.64
C ALA A 72 -4.33 1.58 4.09
N PHE A 73 -3.92 2.03 2.91
CA PHE A 73 -4.33 3.33 2.35
C PHE A 73 -5.86 3.53 2.25
N PRO A 74 -6.67 2.55 1.79
CA PRO A 74 -8.12 2.74 1.76
C PRO A 74 -8.74 3.02 3.14
N PHE A 75 -8.08 2.56 4.21
CA PHE A 75 -8.53 2.78 5.58
C PHE A 75 -8.06 4.12 6.16
N SER A 76 -7.09 4.79 5.54
CA SER A 76 -6.68 6.15 5.93
C SER A 76 -7.58 7.23 5.31
N LEU A 77 -8.40 6.86 4.33
CA LEU A 77 -9.38 7.76 3.72
C LEU A 77 -10.74 7.69 4.42
N ASP A 78 -11.44 8.81 4.43
CA ASP A 78 -12.82 8.95 4.87
C ASP A 78 -13.58 9.96 3.98
N GLY A 79 -14.88 10.09 4.21
CA GLY A 79 -15.72 11.06 3.51
C GLY A 79 -15.55 11.04 1.98
N VAL A 80 -15.43 12.23 1.38
CA VAL A 80 -15.38 12.38 -0.08
C VAL A 80 -14.11 11.78 -0.70
N ALA A 81 -13.00 11.73 0.05
CA ALA A 81 -11.77 11.09 -0.42
C ALA A 81 -11.94 9.56 -0.56
N LYS A 82 -12.64 8.95 0.40
CA LYS A 82 -12.98 7.52 0.35
C LYS A 82 -13.93 7.23 -0.82
N ASP A 83 -14.98 8.02 -0.97
CA ASP A 83 -15.96 7.87 -2.06
C ASP A 83 -15.28 7.96 -3.43
N TRP A 84 -14.38 8.93 -3.61
CA TRP A 84 -13.59 9.07 -4.84
C TRP A 84 -12.78 7.81 -5.18
N LEU A 85 -12.10 7.21 -4.19
CA LEU A 85 -11.31 6.00 -4.41
C LEU A 85 -12.18 4.81 -4.85
N TYR A 86 -13.34 4.62 -4.21
CA TYR A 86 -14.25 3.52 -4.57
C TYR A 86 -14.93 3.76 -5.93
N LEU A 87 -15.26 4.99 -6.28
CA LEU A 87 -15.79 5.33 -7.60
C LEU A 87 -14.77 5.04 -8.70
N GLN A 88 -13.49 5.42 -8.52
CA GLN A 88 -12.41 5.06 -9.43
C GLN A 88 -12.31 3.54 -9.59
N LEU A 89 -12.33 2.79 -8.49
CA LEU A 89 -12.23 1.34 -8.53
C LEU A 89 -13.40 0.71 -9.32
N VAL A 90 -14.63 1.21 -9.15
CA VAL A 90 -15.79 0.72 -9.91
C VAL A 90 -15.60 0.98 -11.41
N LEU A 91 -15.12 2.16 -11.80
CA LEU A 91 -14.92 2.52 -13.21
C LEU A 91 -13.85 1.69 -13.93
N PHE A 92 -12.82 1.21 -13.21
CA PHE A 92 -11.78 0.35 -13.80
C PHE A 92 -12.19 -1.14 -13.89
N ASN A 93 -13.27 -1.55 -13.24
CA ASN A 93 -13.76 -2.93 -13.24
C ASN A 93 -14.95 -3.16 -14.18
N THR A 94 -15.41 -2.13 -14.88
CA THR A 94 -16.43 -2.18 -15.95
C THR A 94 -15.79 -1.99 -17.31
#